data_AF-A0A4S1EAE7-F1
#
_entry.id   AF-A0A4S1EAE7-F1
#
_cell.length_a   1.000
_cell.length_b   1.000
_cell.length_c   1.000
_cell.angle_alpha   90.00
_cell.angle_beta   90.00
_cell.angle_gamma   90.00
#
_symmetry.space_group_name_H-M   'P 1'
#
loop_
_entity.id
_entity.type
_entity.pdbx_description
1 polymer ?
#
loop_
_entity_poly.entity_id
_entity_poly.type
_entity_poly.pdbx_seq_one_letter_code
_entity_poly.pdbx_strand_id
1 'polypeptide(L)'
;MYRTESLNYWKGIIIMKRTLPALSLAVATLFAGQAMALNVNTTPTRAEVQAELAQAINAGEMLSGDSSQTLREMYPAVYPSQPVAVKTRAEVRAELEQAVREGNVVVGESSATLSEMYPALYPAAHQDVAMKTRAQVQSELVEAIRTGDMVVGQSSQPLNQMYPQQYPANS
;
A
#
# COMPACT_ATOMS: atom_id res chain seq x y z
N MET A 1 64.12 29.46 0.21
CA MET A 1 65.34 28.93 0.84
C MET A 1 65.00 28.69 2.30
N TYR A 2 65.35 27.48 2.79
CA TYR A 2 65.09 26.86 4.08
C TYR A 2 64.83 27.77 5.29
N ARG A 3 63.98 27.30 6.23
CA ARG A 3 64.44 26.80 7.56
C ARG A 3 63.32 26.81 8.62
N THR A 4 63.03 25.60 9.11
CA THR A 4 62.65 25.16 10.48
C THR A 4 61.64 26.00 11.28
N GLU A 5 60.45 25.49 11.54
CA GLU A 5 60.14 24.60 12.69
C GLU A 5 60.47 25.19 14.05
N SER A 6 59.43 25.52 14.82
CA SER A 6 59.17 24.95 16.14
C SER A 6 57.82 25.53 16.59
N LEU A 7 56.80 24.68 16.68
CA LEU A 7 56.41 23.99 17.91
C LEU A 7 56.08 25.03 18.98
N ASN A 8 54.85 25.05 19.48
CA ASN A 8 54.55 24.48 20.80
C ASN A 8 53.13 24.91 21.13
N TYR A 9 52.30 24.22 21.88
CA TYR A 9 52.30 22.93 22.55
C TYR A 9 50.91 22.96 23.18
N TRP A 10 50.25 21.81 23.30
CA TRP A 10 49.63 21.37 24.56
C TRP A 10 48.79 20.14 24.24
N LYS A 11 49.22 18.96 24.68
CA LYS A 11 49.09 18.40 26.04
C LYS A 11 47.88 17.49 26.09
N GLY A 12 48.12 16.32 26.68
CA GLY A 12 47.10 15.32 27.04
C GLY A 12 47.11 14.21 26.00
N ILE A 13 47.76 13.06 26.24
CA ILE A 13 47.23 11.96 27.07
C ILE A 13 45.82 11.65 26.54
N ILE A 14 45.59 10.57 25.80
CA ILE A 14 45.38 9.24 26.39
C ILE A 14 45.90 8.13 25.45
N ILE A 15 46.60 7.21 26.07
CA ILE A 15 47.06 5.92 25.56
C ILE A 15 45.84 5.03 25.28
N MET A 16 45.76 4.41 24.11
CA MET A 16 45.25 3.03 24.04
C MET A 16 45.98 2.27 22.92
N LYS A 17 46.80 1.32 23.36
CA LYS A 17 47.51 0.34 22.55
C LYS A 17 46.50 -0.44 21.70
N ARG A 18 46.54 -0.27 20.37
CA ARG A 18 45.83 -1.16 19.43
C ARG A 18 46.86 -2.04 18.73
N THR A 19 47.07 -3.23 19.28
CA THR A 19 47.77 -4.30 18.59
C THR A 19 46.76 -5.21 17.90
N LEU A 20 46.72 -5.06 16.56
CA LEU A 20 46.51 -6.08 15.51
C LEU A 20 45.13 -6.78 15.47
N PRO A 21 44.70 -7.40 14.34
CA PRO A 21 45.44 -7.71 13.12
C PRO A 21 44.79 -7.27 11.79
N ALA A 22 45.63 -7.16 10.75
CA ALA A 22 45.25 -6.98 9.36
C ALA A 22 44.32 -8.11 8.89
N LEU A 23 43.06 -7.77 8.62
CA LEU A 23 42.10 -8.66 7.99
C LEU A 23 42.42 -8.72 6.49
N SER A 24 43.22 -9.70 6.10
CA SER A 24 43.29 -10.19 4.72
C SER A 24 41.92 -10.76 4.36
N LEU A 25 41.08 -9.98 3.67
CA LEU A 25 39.83 -10.48 3.10
C LEU A 25 40.12 -10.89 1.65
N ALA A 26 40.42 -12.17 1.46
CA ALA A 26 40.41 -12.78 0.15
C ALA A 26 38.98 -12.71 -0.41
N VAL A 27 38.76 -11.87 -1.42
CA VAL A 27 37.50 -11.84 -2.18
C VAL A 27 37.47 -13.09 -3.06
N ALA A 28 36.95 -14.17 -2.50
CA ALA A 28 36.56 -15.33 -3.29
C ALA A 28 35.36 -14.92 -4.15
N THR A 29 35.59 -14.67 -5.43
CA THR A 29 34.55 -14.51 -6.45
C THR A 29 33.81 -15.84 -6.61
N LEU A 30 32.82 -16.07 -5.76
CA LEU A 30 31.81 -17.10 -5.97
C LEU A 30 30.65 -16.49 -6.77
N PHE A 31 30.89 -16.22 -8.05
CA PHE A 31 29.79 -16.02 -9.01
C PHE A 31 29.19 -17.39 -9.35
N ALA A 32 28.51 -17.99 -8.38
CA ALA A 32 27.52 -19.03 -8.64
C ALA A 32 26.19 -18.32 -8.91
N GLY A 33 25.91 -18.06 -10.18
CA GLY A 33 24.55 -17.91 -10.71
C GLY A 33 23.63 -16.88 -10.04
N GLN A 34 24.03 -15.61 -9.95
CA GLN A 34 23.04 -14.52 -9.94
C GLN A 34 22.83 -14.03 -11.37
N ALA A 35 22.07 -14.78 -12.17
CA ALA A 35 21.49 -14.27 -13.40
C ALA A 35 20.29 -13.39 -13.03
N MET A 36 20.57 -12.16 -12.60
CA MET A 36 19.54 -11.13 -12.55
C MET A 36 19.19 -10.78 -14.00
N ALA A 37 17.99 -11.19 -14.42
CA ALA A 37 17.45 -10.95 -15.74
C ALA A 37 17.22 -9.46 -16.00
N LEU A 38 18.24 -8.77 -16.51
CA LEU A 38 18.09 -7.57 -17.33
C LEU A 38 17.93 -8.02 -18.79
N ASN A 39 16.77 -8.61 -19.11
CA ASN A 39 16.36 -8.75 -20.49
C ASN A 39 14.86 -8.49 -20.63
N VAL A 40 14.53 -7.21 -20.74
CA VAL A 40 13.29 -6.77 -21.37
C VAL A 40 13.40 -7.20 -22.84
N ASN A 41 12.81 -8.37 -23.16
CA ASN A 41 12.69 -9.05 -24.47
C ASN A 41 13.51 -10.35 -24.68
N THR A 42 13.64 -11.23 -23.68
CA THR A 42 13.93 -12.65 -23.96
C THR A 42 12.66 -13.48 -24.12
N THR A 43 12.41 -13.96 -25.33
CA THR A 43 11.62 -15.18 -25.51
C THR A 43 12.28 -16.27 -24.66
N PRO A 44 11.55 -16.95 -23.76
CA PRO A 44 12.12 -17.98 -22.91
C PRO A 44 12.73 -19.08 -23.78
N THR A 45 13.90 -19.57 -23.38
CA THR A 45 14.53 -20.69 -24.06
C THR A 45 13.67 -21.94 -23.87
N ARG A 46 13.71 -22.89 -24.82
CA ARG A 46 12.94 -24.14 -24.69
C ARG A 46 13.29 -24.91 -23.41
N ALA A 47 14.52 -24.80 -22.94
CA ALA A 47 14.97 -25.41 -21.69
C ALA A 47 14.30 -24.77 -20.47
N GLU A 48 14.18 -23.44 -20.44
CA GLU A 48 13.47 -22.71 -19.37
C GLU A 48 11.97 -23.04 -19.37
N VAL A 49 11.32 -23.06 -20.55
CA VAL A 49 9.91 -23.44 -20.66
C VAL A 49 9.67 -24.88 -20.17
N GLN A 50 10.58 -25.81 -20.47
CA GLN A 50 10.47 -27.19 -19.98
C GLN A 50 10.67 -27.28 -18.47
N ALA A 51 11.60 -26.50 -17.92
CA ALA A 51 11.82 -26.43 -16.49
C ALA A 51 10.60 -25.84 -15.76
N GLU A 52 10.02 -24.76 -16.29
CA GLU A 52 8.81 -24.13 -15.76
C GLU A 52 7.60 -25.07 -15.84
N LEU A 53 7.41 -25.76 -16.97
CA LEU A 53 6.34 -26.75 -17.11
C LEU A 53 6.51 -27.90 -16.11
N ALA A 54 7.73 -28.42 -15.95
CA ALA A 54 7.99 -29.46 -14.95
C ALA A 54 7.74 -28.97 -13.52
N GLN A 55 8.05 -27.71 -13.21
CA GLN A 55 7.74 -27.10 -11.93
C GLN A 55 6.23 -26.97 -11.71
N ALA A 56 5.49 -26.45 -12.69
CA ALA A 56 4.03 -26.31 -12.62
C ALA A 56 3.31 -27.66 -12.47
N ILE A 57 3.80 -28.71 -13.14
CA ILE A 57 3.31 -30.08 -12.96
C ILE A 57 3.58 -30.57 -11.54
N ASN A 58 4.82 -30.47 -11.06
CA ASN A 58 5.18 -30.95 -9.71
C ASN A 58 4.48 -30.17 -8.59
N ALA A 59 4.20 -28.88 -8.82
CA ALA A 59 3.41 -28.06 -7.92
C ALA A 59 1.89 -28.32 -8.05
N GLY A 60 1.44 -29.05 -9.07
CA GLY A 60 0.02 -29.28 -9.32
C GLY A 60 -0.75 -28.03 -9.73
N GLU A 61 -0.07 -27.06 -10.34
CA GLU A 61 -0.64 -25.76 -10.75
C GLU A 61 -1.29 -25.80 -12.13
N MET A 62 -1.23 -26.95 -12.81
CA MET A 62 -1.98 -27.17 -14.03
C MET A 62 -3.48 -27.18 -13.77
N LEU A 63 -4.25 -26.49 -14.61
CA LEU A 63 -5.70 -26.59 -14.63
C LEU A 63 -6.12 -27.99 -15.10
N SER A 64 -7.10 -28.57 -14.44
CA SER A 64 -7.71 -29.82 -14.90
C SER A 64 -8.75 -29.49 -15.98
N GLY A 65 -8.68 -30.13 -17.15
CA GLY A 65 -9.34 -29.64 -18.38
C GLY A 65 -10.84 -29.30 -18.27
N ASP A 66 -11.59 -30.00 -17.42
CA ASP A 66 -13.04 -29.78 -17.25
C ASP A 66 -13.40 -28.95 -16.00
N SER A 67 -12.43 -28.59 -15.16
CA SER A 67 -12.67 -27.79 -13.95
C SER A 67 -11.78 -26.57 -13.94
N SER A 68 -12.30 -25.40 -13.56
CA SER A 68 -11.47 -24.22 -13.26
C SER A 68 -10.60 -24.38 -12.00
N GLN A 69 -10.37 -25.62 -11.56
CA GLN A 69 -9.52 -26.00 -10.44
C GLN A 69 -8.19 -26.57 -10.95
N THR A 70 -7.14 -26.31 -10.19
CA THR A 70 -5.81 -26.86 -10.37
C THR A 70 -5.74 -28.33 -9.95
N LEU A 71 -4.77 -29.09 -10.47
CA LEU A 71 -4.55 -30.48 -10.08
C LEU A 71 -4.29 -30.63 -8.57
N ARG A 72 -3.66 -29.62 -7.94
CA ARG A 72 -3.44 -29.55 -6.49
C ARG A 72 -4.77 -29.47 -5.72
N GLU A 73 -5.72 -28.67 -6.19
CA GLU A 73 -7.04 -28.52 -5.55
C GLU A 73 -7.87 -29.81 -5.69
N MET A 74 -7.77 -30.49 -6.83
CA MET A 74 -8.49 -31.74 -7.09
C MET A 74 -7.87 -32.94 -6.36
N TYR A 75 -6.54 -32.99 -6.26
CA TYR A 75 -5.79 -34.08 -5.63
C TYR A 75 -4.81 -33.58 -4.56
N PRO A 76 -5.30 -33.00 -3.45
CA PRO A 76 -4.45 -32.39 -2.43
C PRO A 76 -3.52 -33.40 -1.73
N ALA A 77 -3.80 -34.70 -1.79
CA ALA A 77 -2.99 -35.75 -1.18
C ALA A 77 -1.69 -36.08 -1.95
N VAL A 78 -1.60 -35.72 -3.24
CA VAL A 78 -0.43 -36.06 -4.08
C VAL A 78 0.47 -34.86 -4.38
N TYR A 79 0.05 -33.65 -4.00
CA TYR A 79 0.80 -32.42 -4.21
C TYR A 79 1.23 -31.78 -2.89
N PRO A 80 2.40 -31.12 -2.86
CA PRO A 80 2.86 -30.45 -1.65
C PRO A 80 1.92 -29.31 -1.27
N SER A 81 1.57 -29.23 0.02
CA SER A 81 0.79 -28.13 0.58
C SER A 81 1.56 -26.82 0.48
N GLN A 82 0.89 -25.76 0.05
CA GLN A 82 1.48 -24.43 0.08
C GLN A 82 1.60 -23.95 1.54
N PRO A 83 2.66 -23.22 1.89
CA PRO A 83 2.70 -22.51 3.16
C PRO A 83 1.58 -21.47 3.17
N VAL A 84 0.53 -21.75 3.92
CA VAL A 84 -0.48 -20.74 4.23
C VAL A 84 0.19 -19.72 5.14
N ALA A 85 0.15 -18.45 4.76
CA ALA A 85 0.56 -17.37 5.65
C ALA A 85 -0.44 -17.31 6.81
N VAL A 86 -0.14 -18.03 7.90
CA VAL A 86 -0.96 -18.03 9.10
C VAL A 86 -0.57 -16.81 9.93
N LYS A 87 -1.47 -15.83 10.02
CA LYS A 87 -1.29 -14.71 10.94
C LYS A 87 -1.22 -15.20 12.37
N THR A 88 -0.29 -14.66 13.14
CA THR A 88 -0.21 -14.95 14.57
C THR A 88 -1.40 -14.32 15.30
N ARG A 89 -1.75 -14.86 16.48
CA ARG A 89 -2.78 -14.24 17.33
C ARG A 89 -2.43 -12.80 17.71
N ALA A 90 -1.14 -12.48 17.82
CA ALA A 90 -0.67 -11.13 18.11
C ALA A 90 -0.95 -10.17 16.95
N GLU A 91 -0.66 -10.60 15.71
CA GLU A 91 -0.95 -9.82 14.50
C GLU A 91 -2.45 -9.56 14.34
N VAL A 92 -3.28 -10.60 14.52
CA VAL A 92 -4.74 -10.47 14.45
C VAL A 92 -5.27 -9.49 15.51
N ARG A 93 -4.72 -9.49 16.72
CA ARG A 93 -5.09 -8.54 17.77
C ARG A 93 -4.68 -7.11 17.41
N ALA A 94 -3.46 -6.93 16.88
CA ALA A 94 -2.99 -5.62 16.45
C ALA A 94 -3.86 -5.04 15.33
N GLU A 95 -4.24 -5.86 14.35
CA GLU A 95 -5.16 -5.46 13.27
C GLU A 95 -6.55 -5.10 13.80
N LEU A 96 -7.09 -5.89 14.74
CA LEU A 96 -8.39 -5.60 15.34
C LEU A 96 -8.36 -4.32 16.17
N GLU A 97 -7.32 -4.08 16.96
CA GLU A 97 -7.14 -2.84 17.72
C GLU A 97 -7.02 -1.63 16.79
N GLN A 98 -6.33 -1.78 15.66
CA GLN A 98 -6.24 -0.74 14.64
C GLN A 98 -7.59 -0.47 14.00
N ALA A 99 -8.31 -1.51 13.56
CA ALA A 99 -9.64 -1.36 12.98
C ALA A 99 -10.63 -0.69 13.95
N VAL A 100 -10.58 -1.05 15.24
CA VAL A 100 -11.37 -0.39 16.28
C VAL A 100 -10.97 1.07 16.42
N ARG A 101 -9.67 1.40 16.47
CA ARG A 101 -9.19 2.79 16.60
C ARG A 101 -9.61 3.66 15.43
N GLU A 102 -9.57 3.13 14.22
CA GLU A 102 -9.99 3.80 12.98
C GLU A 102 -11.53 3.81 12.82
N GLY A 103 -12.25 3.07 13.67
CA GLY A 103 -13.69 2.91 13.56
C GLY A 103 -14.12 2.05 12.37
N ASN A 104 -13.20 1.35 11.70
CA ASN A 104 -13.44 0.46 10.57
C ASN A 104 -13.91 -0.95 11.01
N VAL A 105 -14.80 -0.99 11.99
CA VAL A 105 -15.45 -2.22 12.45
C VAL A 105 -16.91 -2.13 12.08
N VAL A 106 -17.36 -3.06 11.25
CA VAL A 106 -18.78 -3.20 10.89
C VAL A 106 -19.56 -3.70 12.10
N VAL A 107 -20.66 -3.04 12.44
CA VAL A 107 -21.49 -3.39 13.59
C VAL A 107 -22.94 -3.63 13.18
N GLY A 108 -23.48 -4.75 13.68
CA GLY A 108 -24.87 -5.15 13.42
C GLY A 108 -25.12 -5.53 11.96
N GLU A 109 -26.38 -5.46 11.54
CA GLU A 109 -26.82 -5.86 10.19
C GLU A 109 -26.74 -4.70 9.18
N SER A 110 -26.52 -3.47 9.66
CA SER A 110 -26.57 -2.26 8.84
C SER A 110 -25.43 -2.13 7.82
N SER A 111 -24.46 -3.04 7.83
CA SER A 111 -23.18 -2.93 7.12
C SER A 111 -22.39 -1.65 7.43
N ALA A 112 -22.86 -0.83 8.38
CA ALA A 112 -22.21 0.41 8.77
C ALA A 112 -21.05 0.14 9.73
N THR A 113 -20.01 0.93 9.57
CA THR A 113 -18.82 0.96 10.42
C THR A 113 -19.06 1.81 11.67
N LEU A 114 -18.25 1.59 12.72
CA LEU A 114 -18.31 2.39 13.95
C LEU A 114 -18.08 3.88 13.70
N SER A 115 -17.24 4.25 12.73
CA SER A 115 -16.98 5.65 12.36
C SER A 115 -18.17 6.31 11.68
N GLU A 116 -19.01 5.55 10.96
CA GLU A 116 -20.25 6.05 10.34
C GLU A 116 -21.37 6.19 11.37
N MET A 117 -21.48 5.24 12.30
CA MET A 117 -22.53 5.24 13.32
C MET A 117 -22.25 6.23 14.45
N TYR A 118 -20.98 6.40 14.82
CA TYR A 118 -20.51 7.27 15.89
C TYR A 118 -19.38 8.21 15.43
N PRO A 119 -19.65 9.10 14.47
CA PRO A 119 -18.62 9.96 13.87
C PRO A 119 -17.92 10.88 14.88
N ALA A 120 -18.61 11.27 15.96
CA ALA A 120 -18.01 12.07 17.03
C ALA A 120 -16.90 11.35 17.80
N LEU A 121 -16.91 10.01 17.84
CA LEU A 121 -15.90 9.19 18.52
C LEU A 121 -14.69 8.90 17.62
N TYR A 122 -14.84 9.05 16.30
CA TYR A 122 -13.80 8.74 15.30
C TYR A 122 -13.50 9.95 14.40
N PRO A 123 -13.08 11.10 14.96
CA PRO A 123 -12.82 12.30 14.17
C PRO A 123 -11.65 12.11 13.18
N ALA A 124 -10.73 11.19 13.46
CA ALA A 124 -9.61 10.85 12.59
C ALA A 124 -10.04 10.14 11.30
N ALA A 125 -11.12 9.35 11.36
CA ALA A 125 -11.63 8.61 10.19
C ALA A 125 -12.19 9.53 9.09
N HIS A 126 -12.50 10.79 9.43
CA HIS A 126 -13.14 11.76 8.54
C HIS A 126 -12.19 12.90 8.13
N GLN A 127 -10.89 12.82 8.45
CA GLN A 127 -9.93 13.91 8.17
C GLN A 127 -9.59 14.07 6.68
N ASP A 128 -9.70 12.99 5.90
CA ASP A 128 -9.47 13.03 4.44
C ASP A 128 -10.67 13.56 3.65
N VAL A 129 -11.82 13.73 4.30
CA VAL A 129 -12.93 14.46 3.70
C VAL A 129 -12.61 15.93 3.92
N ALA A 130 -12.29 16.65 2.83
CA ALA A 130 -12.09 18.09 2.88
C ALA A 130 -13.35 18.76 3.48
N MET A 131 -13.30 19.02 4.79
CA MET A 131 -14.43 19.57 5.52
C MET A 131 -14.59 21.03 5.11
N LYS A 132 -15.59 21.31 4.29
CA LYS A 132 -15.94 22.68 3.92
C LYS A 132 -16.24 23.46 5.19
N THR A 133 -15.61 24.62 5.34
CA THR A 133 -15.94 25.53 6.44
C THR A 133 -17.39 26.00 6.30
N ARG A 134 -18.02 26.38 7.41
CA ARG A 134 -19.37 26.96 7.37
C ARG A 134 -19.46 28.17 6.42
N ALA A 135 -18.40 28.97 6.33
CA ALA A 135 -18.33 30.09 5.40
C ALA A 135 -18.34 29.64 3.94
N GLN A 136 -17.57 28.61 3.59
CA GLN A 136 -17.58 28.02 2.24
C GLN A 136 -18.95 27.42 1.88
N VAL A 137 -19.57 26.70 2.82
CA VAL A 137 -20.92 26.15 2.61
C VAL A 137 -21.94 27.27 2.39
N GLN A 138 -21.83 28.37 3.14
CA GLN A 138 -22.71 29.54 2.95
C GLN A 138 -22.48 30.21 1.61
N SER A 139 -21.23 30.38 1.16
CA SER A 139 -20.96 30.98 -0.15
C SER A 139 -21.50 30.12 -1.29
N GLU A 140 -21.32 28.80 -1.23
CA GLU A 140 -21.85 27.87 -2.23
C GLU A 140 -23.38 27.86 -2.23
N LEU A 141 -24.02 27.93 -1.06
CA LEU A 141 -25.47 28.00 -0.97
C LEU A 141 -26.01 29.30 -1.60
N VAL A 142 -25.38 30.44 -1.34
CA VAL A 142 -25.76 31.72 -1.97
C VAL A 142 -25.57 31.66 -3.48
N GLU A 143 -24.50 31.03 -3.96
CA GLU A 143 -24.25 30.85 -5.38
C GLU A 143 -25.29 29.93 -6.03
N ALA A 144 -25.60 28.79 -5.42
CA ALA A 144 -26.64 27.87 -5.89
C ALA A 144 -28.03 28.53 -5.94
N ILE A 145 -28.36 29.36 -4.94
CA ILE A 145 -29.59 30.18 -4.95
C ILE A 145 -29.56 31.16 -6.13
N ARG A 146 -28.43 31.84 -6.36
CA ARG A 146 -28.29 32.85 -7.43
C ARG A 146 -28.38 32.23 -8.83
N THR A 147 -27.76 31.08 -9.04
CA THR A 147 -27.73 30.38 -10.34
C THR A 147 -28.93 29.49 -10.56
N GLY A 148 -29.75 29.25 -9.53
CA GLY A 148 -30.86 28.31 -9.58
C GLY A 148 -30.41 26.85 -9.66
N ASP A 149 -29.16 26.55 -9.30
CA ASP A 149 -28.62 25.19 -9.21
C ASP A 149 -29.05 24.53 -7.88
N MET A 150 -30.36 24.50 -7.67
CA MET A 150 -30.99 23.88 -6.51
C MET A 150 -32.15 23.03 -6.97
N VAL A 151 -32.28 21.87 -6.35
CA VAL A 151 -33.39 20.96 -6.57
C VAL A 151 -34.38 21.11 -5.42
N VAL A 152 -35.67 21.27 -5.72
CA VAL A 152 -36.73 21.46 -4.72
C VAL A 152 -37.82 20.41 -4.89
N GLY A 153 -38.29 19.84 -3.78
CA GLY A 153 -39.36 18.84 -3.79
C GLY A 153 -38.91 17.51 -4.39
N GLN A 154 -39.73 16.92 -5.25
CA GLN A 154 -39.50 15.61 -5.87
C GLN A 154 -39.01 15.72 -7.32
N SER A 155 -38.84 16.92 -7.87
CA SER A 155 -38.27 17.08 -9.21
C SER A 155 -36.79 16.73 -9.15
N SER A 156 -36.24 16.00 -10.11
CA SER A 156 -34.79 15.79 -10.24
C SER A 156 -34.08 16.90 -11.04
N GLN A 157 -34.82 17.94 -11.43
CA GLN A 157 -34.32 19.05 -12.23
C GLN A 157 -34.02 20.28 -11.35
N PRO A 158 -32.93 21.01 -11.61
CA PRO A 158 -32.63 22.26 -10.92
C PRO A 158 -33.60 23.39 -11.32
N LEU A 159 -33.77 24.37 -10.42
CA LEU A 159 -34.69 25.50 -10.60
C LEU A 159 -34.40 26.34 -11.85
N ASN A 160 -33.15 26.48 -12.26
CA ASN A 160 -32.79 27.19 -13.50
C ASN A 160 -33.27 26.49 -14.78
N GLN A 161 -33.44 25.17 -14.76
CA GLN A 161 -34.02 24.42 -15.88
C GLN A 161 -35.54 24.54 -15.89
N MET A 162 -36.18 24.55 -14.72
CA MET A 162 -37.64 24.69 -14.61
C MET A 162 -38.11 26.14 -14.86
N TYR A 163 -37.33 27.12 -14.41
CA TYR A 163 -37.66 28.55 -14.47
C TYR A 163 -36.51 29.37 -15.08
N PRO A 164 -36.12 29.12 -16.34
CA PRO A 164 -34.96 29.77 -16.97
C PRO A 164 -35.10 31.30 -17.08
N GLN A 165 -36.31 31.85 -16.97
CA GLN A 165 -36.55 33.29 -16.96
C GLN A 165 -36.23 33.96 -15.60
N GLN A 166 -36.13 33.18 -14.53
CA GLN A 166 -35.90 33.69 -13.17
C GLN A 166 -34.43 33.66 -12.75
N TYR A 167 -33.58 32.98 -13.53
CA TYR A 167 -32.17 32.77 -13.22
C TYR A 167 -31.28 33.21 -14.38
N PRO A 168 -30.05 33.67 -14.10
CA PRO A 168 -29.09 34.00 -15.15
C PRO A 168 -28.76 32.76 -16.00
N ALA A 169 -28.52 32.96 -17.30
CA ALA A 169 -28.12 31.86 -18.18
C ALA A 169 -26.77 31.28 -17.71
N ASN A 170 -26.74 29.97 -17.47
CA ASN A 170 -25.52 29.24 -17.14
C ASN A 170 -24.52 29.43 -18.29
N SER A 171 -23.41 30.14 -18.07
CA SER A 171 -22.34 30.34 -19.04
C SER A 171 -21.22 29.32 -18.84
#